data_AF-A0A7Y0C5G4-F1
#
_entry.id   AF-A0A7Y0C5G4-F1
#
_cell.length_a   1.000
_cell.length_b   1.000
_cell.length_c   1.000
_cell.angle_alpha   90.00
_cell.angle_beta   90.00
_cell.angle_gamma   90.00
#
_symmetry.space_group_name_H-M   'P 1'
#
loop_
_entity.id
_entity.type
_entity.pdbx_description
1 polymer ?
#
loop_
_entity_poly.entity_id
_entity_poly.type
_entity_poly.pdbx_seq_one_letter_code
_entity_poly.pdbx_strand_id
1 'polypeptide(L)'
;MEKYKTKFKLQVVNGFLAGEGGAKLLARRSSVPKEKIRTWVSRYRLHGIDGLRPKRSAYSSEFKLQVLSHQDRERLSSRRVAATYDIRNPNQVVVWRRSLAEGGAQALGNNMTTPVMKPERRRR
;
A
#
# COMPACT_ATOMS: atom_id res chain seq x y z
N MET A 1 -9.43 -5.52 -2.80
CA MET A 1 -9.44 -6.91 -2.28
C MET A 1 -8.51 -7.02 -1.07
N GLU A 2 -8.95 -6.56 0.10
CA GLU A 2 -8.15 -6.54 1.36
C GLU A 2 -8.58 -7.62 2.35
N LYS A 3 -9.05 -8.79 1.88
CA LYS A 3 -9.56 -9.82 2.80
C LYS A 3 -8.49 -10.54 3.63
N TYR A 4 -7.19 -10.41 3.32
CA TYR A 4 -6.14 -11.14 4.03
C TYR A 4 -4.98 -10.22 4.46
N LYS A 5 -4.88 -9.95 5.77
CA LYS A 5 -3.75 -9.24 6.39
C LYS A 5 -2.44 -9.97 6.05
N THR A 6 -1.36 -9.22 5.78
CA THR A 6 -0.03 -9.77 5.47
C THR A 6 0.44 -10.79 6.51
N LYS A 7 0.13 -10.56 7.79
CA LYS A 7 0.43 -11.49 8.89
C LYS A 7 -0.22 -12.88 8.69
N PHE A 8 -1.48 -12.91 8.23
CA PHE A 8 -2.19 -14.17 7.96
C PHE A 8 -1.57 -14.92 6.78
N LYS A 9 -1.26 -14.22 5.68
CA LYS A 9 -0.56 -14.84 4.54
C LYS A 9 0.80 -15.42 4.95
N LEU A 10 1.52 -14.71 5.81
CA LEU A 10 2.82 -15.12 6.33
C LEU A 10 2.70 -16.37 7.20
N GLN A 11 1.71 -16.44 8.10
CA GLN A 11 1.46 -17.67 8.88
C GLN A 11 1.18 -18.88 7.98
N VAL A 12 0.35 -18.72 6.94
CA VAL A 12 0.02 -19.81 6.00
C VAL A 12 1.25 -20.27 5.22
N VAL A 13 2.09 -19.34 4.76
CA VAL A 13 3.34 -19.70 4.06
C VAL A 13 4.36 -20.33 4.99
N ASN A 14 4.46 -19.86 6.23
CA ASN A 14 5.39 -20.42 7.21
C ASN A 14 5.00 -21.85 7.59
N GLY A 15 3.71 -22.12 7.81
CA GLY A 15 3.21 -23.49 8.01
C GLY A 15 3.46 -24.41 6.80
N PHE A 16 3.43 -23.87 5.58
CA PHE A 16 3.80 -24.62 4.37
C PHE A 16 5.30 -24.96 4.34
N LEU A 17 6.16 -24.03 4.76
CA LEU A 17 7.61 -24.23 4.81
C LEU A 17 8.03 -25.15 5.97
N ALA A 18 7.32 -25.10 7.09
CA ALA A 18 7.52 -25.96 8.25
C ALA A 18 7.09 -27.43 8.01
N GLY A 19 6.46 -27.72 6.88
CA GLY A 19 6.07 -29.09 6.52
C GLY A 19 4.85 -29.63 7.27
N GLU A 20 4.02 -28.76 7.88
CA GLU A 20 2.83 -29.11 8.70
C GLU A 20 1.66 -29.72 7.89
N GLY A 21 1.94 -30.27 6.71
CA GLY A 21 0.95 -30.75 5.76
C GLY A 21 0.83 -29.79 4.59
N GLY A 22 1.07 -30.29 3.37
CA GLY A 22 1.13 -29.49 2.16
C GLY A 22 -0.12 -28.64 1.89
N ALA A 23 -0.12 -27.93 0.75
CA ALA A 23 -1.10 -26.89 0.43
C ALA A 23 -2.59 -27.29 0.59
N LYS A 24 -2.92 -28.58 0.55
CA LYS A 24 -4.28 -29.13 0.77
C LYS A 24 -4.75 -29.02 2.22
N LEU A 25 -3.86 -29.24 3.20
CA LEU A 25 -4.19 -29.21 4.62
C LEU A 25 -4.32 -27.77 5.11
N LEU A 26 -3.38 -26.91 4.71
CA LEU A 26 -3.44 -25.47 4.96
C LEU A 26 -4.64 -24.82 4.27
N ALA A 27 -5.01 -25.26 3.07
CA ALA A 27 -6.22 -24.78 2.40
C ALA A 27 -7.48 -25.06 3.21
N ARG A 28 -7.59 -26.25 3.80
CA ARG A 28 -8.71 -26.61 4.68
C ARG A 28 -8.70 -25.82 5.98
N ARG A 29 -7.55 -25.69 6.64
CA ARG A 29 -7.41 -24.98 7.93
C ARG A 29 -7.66 -23.48 7.81
N SER A 30 -7.19 -22.88 6.71
CA SER A 30 -7.27 -21.44 6.49
C SER A 30 -8.45 -21.00 5.62
N SER A 31 -9.24 -21.95 5.10
CA SER A 31 -10.30 -21.70 4.11
C SER A 31 -9.80 -20.85 2.93
N VAL A 32 -8.56 -21.10 2.50
CA VAL A 32 -7.92 -20.43 1.36
C VAL A 32 -7.72 -21.44 0.25
N PRO A 33 -8.09 -21.14 -1.00
CA PRO A 33 -7.86 -22.05 -2.11
C PRO A 33 -6.37 -22.35 -2.28
N LYS A 34 -6.06 -23.64 -2.49
CA LYS A 34 -4.68 -24.16 -2.66
C LYS A 34 -3.85 -23.36 -3.67
N GLU A 35 -4.46 -22.85 -4.73
CA GLU A 35 -3.79 -22.04 -5.77
C GLU A 35 -3.28 -20.70 -5.23
N LYS A 36 -4.03 -20.04 -4.33
CA LYS A 36 -3.58 -18.81 -3.67
C LYS A 36 -2.42 -19.10 -2.74
N ILE A 37 -2.46 -20.22 -2.01
CA ILE A 37 -1.36 -20.64 -1.14
C ILE A 37 -0.09 -20.88 -1.96
N ARG A 38 -0.17 -21.63 -3.07
CA ARG A 38 0.97 -21.84 -3.97
C ARG A 38 1.51 -20.52 -4.52
N THR A 39 0.63 -19.61 -4.92
CA THR A 39 1.01 -18.27 -5.40
C THR A 39 1.74 -17.47 -4.31
N TRP A 40 1.27 -17.51 -3.07
CA TRP A 40 1.92 -16.85 -1.93
C TRP A 40 3.29 -17.46 -1.63
N VAL A 41 3.39 -18.79 -1.60
CA VAL A 41 4.67 -19.49 -1.39
C VAL A 41 5.68 -19.15 -2.49
N SER A 42 5.27 -19.18 -3.77
CA SER A 42 6.16 -18.82 -4.88
C SER A 42 6.63 -17.36 -4.78
N ARG A 43 5.72 -16.43 -4.47
CA ARG A 43 6.09 -15.02 -4.27
C ARG A 43 7.00 -14.82 -3.06
N TYR A 44 6.80 -15.59 -2.00
CA TYR A 44 7.67 -15.57 -0.82
C TYR A 44 9.06 -16.15 -1.14
N ARG A 45 9.16 -17.20 -1.94
CA ARG A 45 10.46 -17.73 -2.38
C ARG A 45 11.24 -16.75 -3.24
N LEU A 46 10.55 -15.96 -4.08
CA LEU A 46 11.19 -14.99 -4.98
C LEU A 46 11.53 -13.65 -4.30
N HIS A 47 10.67 -13.15 -3.41
CA HIS A 47 10.76 -11.80 -2.86
C HIS A 47 10.62 -11.75 -1.33
N GLY A 48 10.64 -12.89 -0.65
CA GLY A 48 10.46 -12.99 0.79
C GLY A 48 9.13 -12.40 1.27
N ILE A 49 9.17 -11.72 2.42
CA ILE A 49 8.00 -11.06 3.01
C ILE A 49 7.44 -9.97 2.09
N ASP A 50 8.26 -9.38 1.22
CA ASP A 50 7.81 -8.37 0.26
C ASP A 50 6.84 -8.92 -0.80
N GLY A 51 7.06 -10.17 -1.24
CA GLY A 51 6.15 -10.85 -2.18
C GLY A 51 4.76 -11.17 -1.61
N LEU A 52 4.64 -11.23 -0.28
CA LEU A 52 3.38 -11.45 0.43
C LEU A 52 2.65 -10.16 0.80
N ARG A 53 3.40 -9.05 0.87
CA ARG A 53 2.82 -7.75 1.08
C ARG A 53 1.88 -7.46 -0.10
N PRO A 54 0.67 -6.93 0.15
CA PRO A 54 -0.12 -6.38 -0.94
C PRO A 54 0.78 -5.37 -1.66
N LYS A 55 0.89 -5.51 -2.99
CA LYS A 55 1.60 -4.56 -3.86
C LYS A 55 1.04 -3.20 -3.49
N ARG A 56 1.81 -2.39 -2.75
CA ARG A 56 1.31 -1.24 -2.00
C ARG A 56 0.75 -0.22 -2.99
N SER A 57 -0.56 -0.26 -3.23
CA SER A 57 -1.29 0.91 -3.73
C SER A 57 -1.55 1.91 -2.60
N ALA A 58 -1.37 1.48 -1.34
CA ALA A 58 -1.49 2.34 -0.17
C ALA A 58 -0.10 2.72 0.34
N TYR A 59 0.30 3.95 0.07
CA TYR A 59 1.42 4.60 0.77
C TYR A 59 1.03 4.77 2.24
N SER A 60 1.92 4.46 3.17
CA SER A 60 1.67 4.71 4.59
C SER A 60 1.57 6.20 4.85
N SER A 61 0.79 6.61 5.86
CA SER A 61 0.65 8.02 6.26
C SER A 61 2.01 8.68 6.50
N GLU A 62 2.91 7.94 7.15
CA GLU A 62 4.28 8.35 7.44
C GLU A 62 5.10 8.61 6.16
N PHE A 63 4.98 7.72 5.16
CA PHE A 63 5.63 7.91 3.86
C PHE A 63 5.07 9.13 3.13
N LYS A 64 3.75 9.33 3.16
CA LYS A 64 3.11 10.51 2.55
C LYS A 64 3.60 11.81 3.21
N LEU A 65 3.72 11.83 4.54
CA LEU A 65 4.26 12.97 5.29
C LEU A 65 5.71 13.25 4.93
N GLN A 66 6.54 12.22 4.82
CA GLN A 66 7.94 12.36 4.43
C GLN A 66 8.07 12.99 3.02
N VAL A 67 7.27 12.50 2.07
CA VAL A 67 7.23 13.04 0.69
C VAL A 67 6.81 14.51 0.68
N LEU A 68 5.75 14.88 1.42
CA LEU A 68 5.27 16.26 1.50
C LEU A 68 6.26 17.19 2.22
N SER A 69 6.91 16.71 3.29
CA SER A 69 7.91 17.49 4.03
C SER A 69 9.15 17.74 3.16
N HIS A 70 9.60 16.73 2.41
CA HIS A 70 10.69 16.89 1.45
C HIS A 70 10.29 17.88 0.35
N GLN A 71 9.06 17.76 -0.18
CA GLN A 71 8.55 18.67 -1.19
C GLN A 71 8.59 20.14 -0.72
N ASP A 72 8.22 20.40 0.54
CA ASP A 72 8.20 21.75 1.10
C ASP A 72 9.61 22.28 1.34
N ARG A 73 10.48 21.47 1.96
CA ARG A 73 11.88 21.81 2.25
C ARG A 73 12.68 22.18 1.01
N GLU A 74 12.49 21.42 -0.07
CA GLU A 74 13.23 21.60 -1.33
C GLU A 74 12.42 22.41 -2.37
N ARG A 75 11.21 22.89 -2.01
CA ARG A 75 10.26 23.59 -2.90
C ARG A 75 10.04 22.89 -4.24
N LEU A 76 9.99 21.55 -4.22
CA LEU A 76 9.88 20.73 -5.42
C LEU A 76 8.44 20.70 -5.96
N SER A 77 8.32 20.55 -7.28
CA SER A 77 7.02 20.26 -7.90
C SER A 77 6.55 18.84 -7.54
N SER A 78 5.24 18.63 -7.47
CA SER A 78 4.63 17.32 -7.20
C SER A 78 5.10 16.24 -8.16
N ARG A 79 5.40 16.59 -9.43
CA ARG A 79 6.00 15.66 -10.39
C ARG A 79 7.43 15.28 -10.05
N ARG A 80 8.23 16.24 -9.60
CA ARG A 80 9.65 16.04 -9.32
C ARG A 80 9.84 15.20 -8.07
N VAL A 81 9.10 15.49 -7.00
CA VAL A 81 9.11 14.65 -5.80
C VAL A 81 8.54 13.26 -6.06
N ALA A 82 7.51 13.14 -6.90
CA ALA A 82 7.01 11.83 -7.33
C ALA A 82 8.07 11.01 -8.09
N ALA A 83 8.86 11.63 -8.96
CA ALA A 83 9.97 10.97 -9.62
C ALA A 83 11.07 10.56 -8.62
N THR A 84 11.41 11.42 -7.66
CA THR A 84 12.40 11.12 -6.61
C THR A 84 12.00 9.91 -5.75
N TYR A 85 10.70 9.75 -5.47
CA TYR A 85 10.17 8.71 -4.58
C TYR A 85 9.52 7.53 -5.31
N ASP A 86 9.73 7.40 -6.63
CA ASP A 86 9.12 6.38 -7.50
C ASP A 86 7.59 6.25 -7.33
N ILE A 87 6.92 7.40 -7.21
CA ILE A 87 5.48 7.47 -7.05
C ILE A 87 4.82 7.29 -8.42
N ARG A 88 4.16 6.15 -8.61
CA ARG A 88 3.49 5.75 -9.86
C ARG A 88 2.56 6.82 -10.46
N ASN A 89 1.96 7.66 -9.62
CA ASN A 89 1.12 8.75 -10.11
C ASN A 89 1.42 10.05 -9.34
N PRO A 90 2.00 11.07 -10.00
CA PRO A 90 2.32 12.36 -9.35
C PRO A 90 1.07 13.09 -8.84
N ASN A 91 -0.12 12.76 -9.36
CA ASN A 91 -1.37 13.32 -8.87
C ASN A 91 -1.69 12.88 -7.43
N GLN A 92 -1.14 11.74 -6.97
CA GLN A 92 -1.32 11.30 -5.59
C GLN A 92 -0.69 12.27 -4.59
N VAL A 93 0.45 12.90 -4.94
CA VAL A 93 1.10 13.88 -4.07
C VAL A 93 0.21 15.11 -3.86
N VAL A 94 -0.52 15.54 -4.90
CA VAL A 94 -1.48 16.64 -4.81
C VAL A 94 -2.64 16.28 -3.87
N VAL A 95 -3.17 15.06 -3.99
CA VAL A 95 -4.22 14.56 -3.11
C VAL A 95 -3.74 14.52 -1.65
N TRP A 96 -2.53 14.01 -1.40
CA TRP A 96 -1.98 13.97 -0.04
C TRP A 96 -1.82 15.36 0.57
N ARG A 97 -1.37 16.35 -0.21
CA ARG A 97 -1.21 17.72 0.26
C ARG A 97 -2.54 18.33 0.68
N ARG A 98 -3.60 18.07 -0.09
CA ARG A 98 -4.96 18.50 0.26
C ARG A 98 -5.46 17.82 1.52
N SER A 99 -5.34 16.50 1.60
CA SER A 99 -5.71 15.75 2.81
C SER A 99 -4.96 16.24 4.06
N LEU A 100 -3.69 16.58 3.95
CA LEU A 100 -2.91 17.15 5.06
C LEU A 100 -3.44 18.53 5.49
N ALA A 101 -3.86 19.37 4.55
CA ALA A 101 -4.44 20.68 4.83
C ALA A 101 -5.88 20.59 5.41
N GLU A 102 -6.66 19.60 4.98
CA GLU A 102 -8.07 19.42 5.37
C GLU A 102 -8.25 18.64 6.68
N GLY A 103 -7.36 17.68 7.00
CA GLY A 103 -7.52 16.80 8.16
C GLY A 103 -6.22 16.30 8.79
N GLY A 104 -5.10 16.98 8.54
CA GLY A 104 -3.83 16.69 9.18
C GLY A 104 -3.27 15.29 8.89
N ALA A 105 -2.35 14.83 9.75
CA ALA A 105 -1.69 13.52 9.60
C ALA A 105 -2.68 12.33 9.66
N GLN A 106 -3.85 12.49 10.30
CA GLN A 106 -4.86 11.45 10.38
C GLN A 106 -5.57 11.22 9.03
N ALA A 107 -5.81 12.27 8.25
CA ALA A 107 -6.43 12.16 6.93
C ALA A 107 -5.56 11.46 5.88
N LEU A 108 -4.24 11.38 6.10
CA LEU A 108 -3.33 10.66 5.21
C LEU A 108 -3.46 9.13 5.30
N GLY A 109 -4.08 8.61 6.37
CA GLY A 109 -4.24 7.17 6.58
C GLY A 109 -5.42 6.53 5.85
N ASN A 110 -6.43 7.30 5.46
CA ASN A 110 -7.65 6.73 4.89
C ASN A 110 -7.59 6.65 3.37
N ASN A 111 -7.62 5.41 2.88
CA ASN A 111 -7.73 5.08 1.47
C ASN A 111 -9.15 5.40 0.99
N MET A 112 -9.45 6.65 0.66
CA MET A 112 -10.69 6.98 -0.05
C MET A 112 -10.42 7.94 -1.20
N THR A 113 -10.51 7.38 -2.39
CA THR A 113 -11.29 7.94 -3.49
C THR A 113 -12.52 8.63 -2.92
N THR A 114 -12.54 9.96 -2.93
CA THR A 114 -13.76 10.74 -2.76
C THR A 114 -13.81 11.78 -3.88
N PRO A 115 -15.00 12.02 -4.45
CA PRO A 115 -15.18 12.48 -5.81
C PRO A 115 -14.84 13.96 -5.94
N VAL A 116 -14.56 14.33 -7.18
CA VAL A 116 -14.22 15.67 -7.63
C VAL A 116 -15.23 16.70 -7.07
N MET A 117 -14.79 17.56 -6.16
CA MET A 117 -15.38 18.88 -6.01
C MET A 117 -14.25 19.89 -6.05
N LYS A 118 -14.21 20.62 -7.17
CA LYS A 118 -13.24 21.67 -7.46
C LYS A 118 -13.47 22.80 -6.43
N PRO A 119 -12.47 23.25 -5.67
CA PRO A 119 -12.53 24.61 -5.16
C PRO A 119 -12.31 25.53 -6.36
N GLU A 120 -13.38 26.22 -6.72
CA GLU A 120 -13.43 27.37 -7.59
C GLU A 120 -12.22 28.25 -7.32
N ARG A 121 -11.34 28.38 -8.33
CA ARG A 121 -10.29 29.39 -8.28
C ARG A 121 -10.99 30.73 -8.43
N ARG A 122 -11.29 31.38 -7.30
CA ARG A 122 -11.42 32.83 -7.23
C ARG A 122 -10.11 33.42 -7.72
N ARG A 123 -10.05 33.77 -9.01
CA ARG A 123 -9.10 34.75 -9.50
C ARG A 123 -9.81 36.10 -9.43
N ARG A 124 -9.20 36.98 -8.64
CA ARG A 124 -9.34 38.43 -8.76
C ARG A 124 -9.00 38.86 -10.19
#